data_AF-A0A9N8LK81-F1
#
_entry.id   AF-A0A9N8LK81-F1
#
_cell.length_a   1.000
_cell.length_b   1.000
_cell.length_c   1.000
_cell.angle_alpha   90.00
_cell.angle_beta   90.00
_cell.angle_gamma   90.00
#
_symmetry.space_group_name_H-M   'P 1'
#
loop_
_entity.id
_entity.type
_entity.pdbx_description
1 polymer ?
#
loop_
_entity_poly.entity_id
_entity_poly.type
_entity_poly.pdbx_seq_one_letter_code
_entity_poly.pdbx_strand_id
1 'polypeptide(L)'
;GGYDVTGPQLFTIAPHGSTDKLPYVTMGSGSLAAMAVFESGWKKDMTRDEAIALVTAAIESGIYNDLGSGSNVDVCIIEKQGTEMLRNYRVLAREAKEQRYGFRRGTTAYTKEEIFSMIQKQGAF
;
A
#
# COMPACT_ATOMS: atom_id res chain seq x y z
N GLY A 1 6.01 0.98 13.15
CA GLY A 1 6.76 2.09 13.75
C GLY A 1 5.81 3.00 14.49
N GLY A 2 6.32 3.79 15.43
CA GLY A 2 5.51 4.73 16.22
C GLY A 2 6.39 5.78 16.89
N TYR A 3 5.77 6.81 17.46
CA TYR A 3 6.43 7.82 18.28
C TYR A 3 5.72 7.88 19.64
N ASP A 4 6.47 7.74 20.72
CA ASP A 4 5.95 7.83 22.09
C ASP A 4 6.81 8.78 22.96
N VAL A 5 6.56 8.79 24.28
CA VAL A 5 7.28 9.65 25.23
C VAL A 5 8.79 9.35 25.29
N THR A 6 9.21 8.16 24.87
CA THR A 6 10.61 7.73 24.79
C THR A 6 11.24 8.00 23.42
N GLY A 7 10.46 8.48 22.45
CA GLY A 7 10.91 8.86 21.11
C GLY A 7 10.40 7.93 20.00
N PRO A 8 11.00 8.01 18.78
CA PRO A 8 10.62 7.17 17.67
C PRO A 8 11.10 5.73 17.86
N GLN A 9 10.23 4.75 17.60
CA GLN A 9 10.55 3.33 17.71
C GLN A 9 10.08 2.54 16.49
N LEU A 10 10.90 1.58 16.07
CA LEU A 10 10.63 0.67 14.96
C LEU A 10 10.87 -0.76 15.40
N PHE A 11 9.86 -1.61 15.19
CA PHE A 11 9.88 -3.02 15.52
C PHE A 11 9.36 -3.85 14.36
N THR A 12 9.87 -5.06 14.24
CA THR A 12 9.28 -6.15 13.46
C THR A 12 8.82 -7.26 14.38
N ILE A 13 7.81 -8.00 13.92
CA ILE A 13 7.35 -9.21 14.58
C ILE A 13 7.19 -10.30 13.51
N ALA A 14 7.75 -11.47 13.79
CA ALA A 14 7.54 -12.64 12.95
C ALA A 14 6.29 -13.41 13.41
N PRO A 15 5.65 -14.22 12.54
CA PRO A 15 4.43 -14.95 12.90
C PRO A 15 4.56 -15.93 14.08
N HIS A 16 5.79 -16.36 14.40
CA HIS A 16 6.08 -17.23 15.54
C HIS A 16 6.36 -16.46 16.84
N GLY A 17 6.22 -15.13 16.84
CA GLY A 17 6.28 -14.28 18.02
C GLY A 17 7.64 -13.67 18.34
N SER A 18 8.69 -13.95 17.55
CA SER A 18 9.97 -13.24 17.70
C SER A 18 9.87 -11.79 17.24
N THR A 19 10.67 -10.92 17.85
CA THR A 19 10.64 -9.48 17.63
C THR A 19 12.03 -8.90 17.51
N ASP A 20 12.23 -7.97 16.58
CA ASP A 20 13.48 -7.22 16.44
C ASP A 20 13.24 -5.71 16.53
N LYS A 21 14.23 -4.97 17.04
CA LYS A 21 14.25 -3.50 17.11
C LYS A 21 15.48 -2.98 16.36
N LEU A 22 15.25 -2.38 15.19
CA LEU A 22 16.31 -1.93 14.28
C LEU A 22 16.01 -0.53 13.70
N PRO A 23 17.03 0.22 13.23
CA PRO A 23 16.83 1.55 12.63
C PRO A 23 16.04 1.55 11.31
N TYR A 24 16.08 0.45 10.56
CA TYR A 24 15.29 0.18 9.36
C TYR A 24 15.01 -1.32 9.27
N VAL A 25 13.91 -1.68 8.62
CA VAL A 25 13.46 -3.08 8.49
C VAL A 25 12.69 -3.25 7.17
N THR A 26 12.75 -4.44 6.60
CA THR A 26 11.99 -4.80 5.39
C THR A 26 11.35 -6.18 5.59
N MET A 27 10.09 -6.34 5.18
CA MET A 27 9.32 -7.58 5.35
C MET A 27 8.60 -7.94 4.04
N GLY A 28 8.13 -9.18 3.93
CA GLY A 28 7.40 -9.69 2.76
C GLY A 28 8.32 -10.33 1.71
N SER A 29 7.73 -10.74 0.57
CA SER A 29 8.45 -11.40 -0.53
C SER A 29 9.50 -10.49 -1.18
N GLY A 30 9.20 -9.19 -1.33
CA GLY A 30 10.12 -8.18 -1.88
C GLY A 30 11.15 -7.64 -0.87
N SER A 31 11.24 -8.23 0.33
CA SER A 31 12.10 -7.72 1.41
C SER A 31 13.58 -7.64 1.02
N LEU A 32 14.12 -8.63 0.31
CA LEU A 32 15.53 -8.61 -0.11
C LEU A 32 15.85 -7.50 -1.11
N ALA A 33 14.94 -7.22 -2.04
CA ALA A 33 15.08 -6.13 -3.01
C ALA A 33 15.01 -4.76 -2.32
N ALA A 34 14.11 -4.61 -1.34
CA ALA A 34 14.04 -3.42 -0.51
C ALA A 34 15.27 -3.27 0.40
N MET A 35 15.76 -4.37 0.97
CA MET A 35 16.92 -4.37 1.87
C MET A 35 18.17 -3.87 1.16
N ALA A 36 18.40 -4.30 -0.09
CA ALA A 36 19.53 -3.81 -0.89
C ALA A 36 19.54 -2.28 -1.06
N VAL A 37 18.35 -1.65 -1.14
CA VAL A 37 18.22 -0.19 -1.21
C VAL A 37 18.49 0.45 0.15
N PHE A 38 17.98 -0.14 1.24
CA PHE A 38 18.28 0.35 2.59
C PHE A 38 19.77 0.25 2.93
N GLU A 39 20.40 -0.88 2.68
CA GLU A 39 21.84 -1.10 2.96
C GLU A 39 22.74 -0.14 2.17
N SER A 40 22.31 0.29 0.98
CA SER A 40 23.08 1.23 0.15
C SER A 40 22.82 2.71 0.45
N GLY A 41 21.59 3.06 0.86
CA GLY A 41 21.15 4.45 0.99
C GLY A 41 20.88 4.95 2.41
N TRP A 42 20.74 4.05 3.39
CA TRP A 42 20.44 4.45 4.76
C TRP A 42 21.63 5.15 5.40
N LYS A 43 21.33 6.22 6.14
CA LYS A 43 22.28 6.92 6.99
C LYS A 43 21.60 7.34 8.28
N LYS A 44 22.40 7.58 9.32
CA LYS A 44 21.90 8.15 10.56
C LYS A 44 21.44 9.59 10.33
N ASP A 45 20.43 10.03 11.09
CA ASP A 45 19.98 11.43 11.16
C ASP A 45 19.49 12.00 9.81
N MET A 46 18.80 11.16 9.01
CA MET A 46 18.15 11.59 7.77
C MET A 46 17.07 12.64 8.02
N THR A 47 16.95 13.57 7.08
CA THR A 47 15.79 14.46 7.00
C THR A 47 14.54 13.68 6.62
N ARG A 48 13.36 14.26 6.90
CA ARG A 48 12.06 13.71 6.52
C ARG A 48 12.00 13.35 5.04
N ASP A 49 12.44 14.25 4.16
CA ASP A 49 12.37 14.06 2.71
C ASP A 49 13.33 12.97 2.22
N GLU A 50 14.54 12.90 2.79
CA GLU A 50 15.48 11.81 2.49
C GLU A 50 14.93 10.45 2.91
N ALA A 51 14.29 10.37 4.08
CA ALA A 51 13.70 9.13 4.57
C ALA A 51 12.53 8.68 3.67
N ILE A 52 11.66 9.61 3.27
CA ILE A 52 10.56 9.32 2.33
C ILE A 52 11.11 8.85 0.98
N ALA A 53 12.14 9.52 0.45
CA ALA A 53 12.77 9.14 -0.81
C ALA A 53 13.37 7.72 -0.74
N LEU A 54 14.10 7.40 0.34
CA LEU A 54 14.69 6.07 0.54
C LEU A 54 13.63 4.98 0.65
N VAL A 55 12.59 5.18 1.47
CA VAL A 55 11.49 4.21 1.63
C VAL A 55 10.77 4.00 0.31
N THR A 56 10.50 5.08 -0.43
CA THR A 56 9.83 5.00 -1.74
C THR A 56 10.66 4.19 -2.73
N ALA A 57 11.97 4.46 -2.81
CA ALA A 57 12.89 3.71 -3.66
C ALA A 57 13.00 2.23 -3.25
N ALA A 58 12.98 1.92 -1.95
CA ALA A 58 13.03 0.55 -1.45
C ALA A 58 11.77 -0.25 -1.83
N ILE A 59 10.59 0.35 -1.69
CA ILE A 59 9.33 -0.30 -2.12
C ILE A 59 9.28 -0.45 -3.63
N GLU A 60 9.75 0.53 -4.39
CA GLU A 60 9.87 0.40 -5.86
C GLU A 60 10.80 -0.73 -6.28
N SER A 61 11.94 -0.88 -5.62
CA SER A 61 12.83 -2.01 -5.85
C SER A 61 12.09 -3.34 -5.64
N GLY A 62 11.27 -3.44 -4.59
CA GLY A 62 10.35 -4.58 -4.40
C GLY A 62 9.38 -4.74 -5.57
N ILE A 63 8.66 -3.69 -5.95
CA ILE A 63 7.67 -3.71 -7.04
C ILE A 63 8.28 -4.16 -8.38
N TYR A 64 9.49 -3.70 -8.71
CA TYR A 64 10.11 -4.01 -10.00
C TYR A 64 10.83 -5.37 -10.03
N ASN A 65 11.26 -5.90 -8.88
CA ASN A 65 12.10 -7.10 -8.81
C ASN A 65 11.44 -8.32 -8.14
N ASP A 66 10.30 -8.16 -7.46
CA ASP A 66 9.54 -9.26 -6.84
C ASP A 66 8.15 -9.40 -7.46
N LEU A 67 7.83 -10.60 -7.97
CA LEU A 67 6.54 -10.91 -8.60
C LEU A 67 5.36 -10.87 -7.60
N GLY A 68 5.64 -11.02 -6.31
CA GLY A 68 4.62 -10.88 -5.25
C GLY A 68 4.29 -9.44 -4.90
N SER A 69 5.06 -8.47 -5.41
CA SER A 69 4.95 -7.04 -5.12
C SER A 69 4.52 -6.27 -6.36
N GLY A 70 3.73 -5.20 -6.21
CA GLY A 70 3.27 -4.43 -7.36
C GLY A 70 2.35 -3.24 -7.06
N SER A 71 1.87 -2.60 -8.12
CA SER A 71 0.94 -1.46 -8.09
C SER A 71 1.57 -0.12 -7.64
N ASN A 72 1.19 0.39 -6.48
CA ASN A 72 1.47 1.75 -6.01
C ASN A 72 2.24 1.73 -4.69
N VAL A 73 2.84 2.87 -4.33
CA VAL A 73 3.51 3.07 -3.05
C VAL A 73 2.62 3.90 -2.13
N ASP A 74 2.39 3.41 -0.92
CA ASP A 74 1.78 4.15 0.19
C ASP A 74 2.85 4.51 1.22
N VAL A 75 2.75 5.71 1.81
CA VAL A 75 3.70 6.18 2.83
C VAL A 75 2.95 6.67 4.06
N CYS A 76 3.45 6.32 5.24
CA CYS A 76 2.96 6.81 6.53
C CYS A 76 4.11 7.51 7.25
N ILE A 77 3.93 8.77 7.59
CA ILE A 77 4.91 9.59 8.30
C ILE A 77 4.43 9.76 9.73
N ILE A 78 5.23 9.31 10.70
CA ILE A 78 4.90 9.39 12.12
C ILE A 78 5.96 10.26 12.79
N GLU A 79 5.56 11.46 13.20
CA GLU A 79 6.40 12.43 13.92
C GLU A 79 5.83 12.67 15.32
N LYS A 80 6.58 13.40 16.16
CA LYS A 80 6.14 13.74 17.52
C LYS A 80 4.80 14.49 17.54
N GLN A 81 4.57 15.33 16.54
CA GLN A 81 3.42 16.24 16.46
C GLN A 81 2.19 15.56 15.88
N GLY A 82 2.34 14.45 15.15
CA GLY A 82 1.22 13.82 14.48
C GLY A 82 1.63 12.74 13.49
N THR A 83 0.60 12.18 12.84
CA THR A 83 0.74 11.14 11.82
C THR A 83 0.07 11.59 10.54
N GLU A 84 0.77 11.41 9.42
CA GLU A 84 0.29 11.74 8.09
C GLU A 84 0.29 10.49 7.21
N MET A 85 -0.88 10.17 6.64
CA MET A 85 -1.06 9.03 5.75
C MET A 85 -1.13 9.52 4.30
N LEU A 86 -0.13 9.16 3.51
CA LEU A 86 -0.04 9.46 2.09
C LEU A 86 -0.41 8.23 1.26
N ARG A 87 -1.71 8.07 1.01
CA ARG A 87 -2.24 6.99 0.17
C ARG A 87 -1.93 7.26 -1.30
N ASN A 88 -1.46 6.23 -2.02
CA ASN A 88 -0.99 6.30 -3.40
C ASN A 88 0.03 7.43 -3.59
N TYR A 89 0.97 7.57 -2.65
CA TYR A 89 2.05 8.56 -2.72
C TYR A 89 2.80 8.48 -4.07
N ARG A 90 3.03 7.26 -4.56
CA ARG A 90 3.53 7.05 -5.92
C ARG A 90 2.68 6.06 -6.69
N VAL A 91 2.34 6.43 -7.93
CA VAL A 91 1.58 5.60 -8.88
C VAL A 91 2.52 5.27 -10.04
N LEU A 92 2.94 4.01 -10.17
CA LEU A 92 4.02 3.63 -11.08
C LEU A 92 3.54 3.29 -12.49
N ALA A 93 2.38 2.63 -12.64
CA ALA A 93 1.79 2.41 -13.95
C ALA A 93 0.27 2.15 -13.87
N ARG A 94 -0.46 2.78 -14.79
CA ARG A 94 -1.82 2.39 -15.17
C ARG A 94 -1.85 2.30 -16.68
N GLU A 95 -2.03 1.09 -17.21
CA GLU A 95 -2.17 0.90 -18.64
C GLU A 95 -3.59 1.22 -19.09
N ALA A 96 -3.69 1.97 -20.18
CA ALA A 96 -4.95 2.15 -20.88
C ALA A 96 -5.23 0.89 -21.72
N LYS A 97 -6.47 0.42 -21.70
CA LYS A 97 -6.90 -0.65 -22.61
C LYS A 97 -6.81 -0.13 -24.05
N GLU A 98 -6.26 -0.93 -24.95
CA GLU A 98 -6.17 -0.60 -26.39
C GLU A 98 -7.56 -0.39 -27.02
N GLN A 99 -8.56 -1.13 -26.53
CA GLN A 99 -9.91 -1.08 -27.06
C GLN A 99 -10.97 -0.99 -25.96
N ARG A 100 -12.16 -0.51 -26.35
CA ARG A 100 -13.34 -0.46 -25.48
C ARG A 100 -14.18 -1.71 -25.70
N TYR A 101 -14.31 -2.53 -24.65
CA TYR A 101 -15.11 -3.77 -24.66
C TYR A 101 -16.60 -3.53 -24.35
N GLY A 102 -17.16 -2.45 -24.86
CA GLY A 102 -18.59 -2.17 -24.70
C GLY A 102 -19.41 -3.04 -25.65
N PHE A 103 -20.21 -3.97 -25.12
CA PHE A 103 -21.11 -4.79 -25.94
C PHE A 103 -22.38 -4.00 -26.31
N ARG A 104 -22.95 -4.31 -27.47
CA ARG A 104 -24.25 -3.75 -27.88
C ARG A 104 -25.36 -4.26 -26.95
N ARG A 105 -26.36 -3.43 -26.64
CA ARG A 105 -27.55 -3.88 -25.90
C ARG A 105 -28.21 -5.06 -26.64
N GLY A 106 -28.60 -6.09 -25.89
CA GLY A 106 -29.15 -7.33 -26.45
C GLY A 106 -28.12 -8.39 -26.85
N THR A 107 -26.83 -8.19 -26.58
CA THR A 107 -25.78 -9.21 -26.86
C THR A 107 -25.95 -10.48 -26.02
N THR A 108 -26.33 -10.34 -24.74
CA THR A 108 -26.55 -11.47 -23.84
C THR A 108 -28.01 -11.94 -23.97
N ALA A 109 -28.22 -13.18 -24.41
CA ALA A 109 -29.54 -13.79 -24.41
C ALA A 109 -30.03 -14.03 -22.97
N TYR A 110 -31.31 -13.78 -22.71
CA TYR A 110 -31.94 -14.06 -21.43
C TYR A 110 -33.26 -14.80 -21.65
N THR A 111 -33.60 -15.69 -20.73
CA THR A 111 -34.84 -16.49 -20.78
C THR A 111 -35.96 -15.87 -19.95
N LYS A 112 -35.62 -15.06 -18.95
CA LYS A 112 -36.56 -14.46 -18.01
C LYS A 112 -36.06 -13.11 -17.55
N GLU A 113 -36.97 -12.16 -17.40
CA GLU A 113 -36.75 -10.85 -16.80
C GLU A 113 -37.76 -10.68 -15.67
N GLU A 114 -37.30 -10.25 -14.49
CA GLU A 114 -38.15 -9.97 -13.33
C GLU A 114 -37.81 -8.58 -12.78
N ILE A 115 -38.84 -7.82 -12.41
CA ILE A 115 -38.69 -6.48 -11.85
C ILE A 115 -38.81 -6.58 -10.33
N PHE A 116 -37.70 -6.32 -9.63
CA PHE A 116 -37.68 -6.26 -8.17
C PHE A 116 -37.98 -4.85 -7.67
N SER A 117 -39.05 -4.71 -6.88
CA SER A 117 -39.32 -3.47 -6.14
C SER A 117 -38.52 -3.48 -4.83
N MET A 118 -37.59 -2.54 -4.70
CA MET A 118 -36.77 -2.37 -3.49
C MET A 118 -37.39 -1.40 -2.48
N ILE A 119 -38.65 -0.97 -2.70
CA ILE A 119 -39.34 -0.02 -1.83
C ILE A 119 -39.92 -0.77 -0.63
N GLN A 120 -39.37 -0.51 0.55
CA GLN A 120 -39.96 -0.89 1.83
C GLN A 120 -41.01 0.15 2.23
N LYS A 121 -42.28 -0.25 2.39
CA LYS A 121 -43.27 0.62 3.05
C LYS A 121 -42.93 0.67 4.53
N GLN A 122 -42.50 1.84 5.03
CA GLN A 122 -42.50 2.08 6.48
C GLN A 122 -43.95 1.94 6.96
N GLY A 123 -44.18 0.95 7.83
CA GLY A 123 -45.45 0.83 8.54
C GLY A 123 -45.69 2.11 9.33
N ALA A 124 -46.85 2.74 9.08
CA ALA A 124 -47.37 3.74 9.98
C ALA A 124 -47.68 3.07 11.32
N PHE A 125 -47.14 3.64 12.40
CA PHE A 125 -47.52 3.34 13.78
C PHE A 125 -48.97 3.75 14.05
#